data_AF-A0A2V8E3Q7-F1
#
_entry.id   AF-A0A2V8E3Q7-F1
#
_cell.length_a   1.000
_cell.length_b   1.000
_cell.length_c   1.000
_cell.angle_alpha   90.00
_cell.angle_beta   90.00
_cell.angle_gamma   90.00
#
_symmetry.space_group_name_H-M   'P 1'
#
loop_
_entity.id
_entity.type
_entity.pdbx_description
1 polymer ?
#
loop_
_entity_poly.entity_id
_entity_poly.type
_entity_poly.pdbx_seq_one_letter_code
_entity_poly.pdbx_strand_id
1 'polypeptide(L)'
;MEQIFRLVRDHLQAEADAGYPLLRRIPSTHATVCFDYMDGVSQAERDELLDVRARVTALGFTLSPATREGILQLVNSNPALQRQREAMLRGPLAMGLRYQSIRMAKAVLKDAQSVAMMQQTRAGLGYVPRDDAPVPLVNDSDVTRLHPAKAPQLKKLVKPLLQGLLNAKEEKMPGGTIKYDGALEGTPLHVRVDYAARDVQMIYAMSIPDPQRKVVVIGTAYEYFFGMGGGWDYITEENAEASVGLLPELIRRVVTLRNDVARLV
;
A
#
# COMPACT_ATOMS: atom_id res chain seq x y z
N MET A 1 -25.69 -0.21 -3.57
CA MET A 1 -24.57 0.76 -3.69
C MET A 1 -24.43 1.65 -2.46
N GLU A 2 -25.45 2.43 -2.09
CA GLU A 2 -25.36 3.35 -0.95
C GLU A 2 -24.99 2.65 0.38
N GLN A 3 -25.56 1.47 0.65
CA GLN A 3 -25.21 0.68 1.85
C GLN A 3 -23.74 0.23 1.85
N ILE A 4 -23.21 -0.20 0.70
CA ILE A 4 -21.80 -0.60 0.53
C ILE A 4 -20.90 0.62 0.78
N PHE A 5 -21.25 1.77 0.22
CA PHE A 5 -20.51 3.01 0.44
C PHE A 5 -20.45 3.40 1.92
N ARG A 6 -21.58 3.39 2.63
CA ARG A 6 -21.59 3.68 4.08
C ARG A 6 -20.73 2.71 4.87
N LEU A 7 -20.87 1.40 4.62
CA LEU A 7 -20.05 0.38 5.27
C LEU A 7 -18.54 0.64 5.07
N VAL A 8 -18.14 0.91 3.83
CA VAL A 8 -16.72 1.18 3.50
C VAL A 8 -16.25 2.50 4.13
N ARG A 9 -17.07 3.55 4.08
CA ARG A 9 -16.75 4.84 4.69
C ARG A 9 -16.55 4.70 6.19
N ASP A 10 -17.46 4.01 6.87
CA ASP A 10 -17.38 3.80 8.32
C ASP A 10 -16.13 2.95 8.68
N HIS A 11 -15.78 1.96 7.86
CA HIS A 11 -14.51 1.20 8.00
C HIS A 11 -13.29 2.11 7.85
N LEU A 12 -13.24 2.95 6.81
CA LEU A 12 -12.09 3.83 6.58
C LEU A 12 -11.98 4.90 7.69
N GLN A 13 -13.11 5.43 8.14
CA GLN A 13 -13.18 6.43 9.21
C GLN A 13 -12.70 5.83 10.54
N ALA A 14 -13.11 4.60 10.87
CA ALA A 14 -12.64 3.94 12.09
C ALA A 14 -11.10 3.76 12.12
N GLU A 15 -10.50 3.42 10.99
CA GLU A 15 -9.03 3.34 10.87
C GLU A 15 -8.40 4.74 11.00
N ALA A 16 -9.02 5.77 10.41
CA ALA A 16 -8.55 7.16 10.49
C ALA A 16 -8.63 7.73 11.92
N ASP A 17 -9.74 7.52 12.61
CA ASP A 17 -9.97 7.96 14.00
C ASP A 17 -8.97 7.29 14.96
N ALA A 18 -8.58 6.05 14.68
CA ALA A 18 -7.53 5.33 15.42
C ALA A 18 -6.11 5.80 15.07
N GLY A 19 -5.93 6.73 14.14
CA GLY A 19 -4.62 7.23 13.70
C GLY A 19 -3.89 6.34 12.71
N TYR A 20 -4.60 5.46 12.00
CA TYR A 20 -4.08 4.51 11.03
C TYR A 20 -3.03 3.53 11.57
N PRO A 21 -3.30 2.84 12.69
CA PRO A 21 -2.31 2.02 13.39
C PRO A 21 -1.76 0.87 12.54
N LEU A 22 -2.57 0.32 11.63
CA LEU A 22 -2.11 -0.75 10.75
C LEU A 22 -1.36 -0.19 9.53
N LEU A 23 -1.94 0.80 8.87
CA LEU A 23 -1.36 1.35 7.64
C LEU A 23 -0.04 2.09 7.85
N ARG A 24 0.16 2.76 9.00
CA ARG A 24 1.43 3.45 9.30
C ARG A 24 2.61 2.50 9.51
N ARG A 25 2.36 1.19 9.69
CA ARG A 25 3.40 0.16 9.83
C ARG A 25 3.83 -0.41 8.47
N ILE A 26 3.12 -0.07 7.39
CA ILE A 26 3.37 -0.63 6.07
C ILE A 26 4.68 -0.08 5.51
N PRO A 27 5.65 -0.95 5.15
CA PRO A 27 6.98 -0.55 4.69
C PRO A 27 6.95 -0.08 3.22
N SER A 28 6.19 0.99 2.96
CA SER A 28 5.98 1.56 1.64
C SER A 28 6.26 3.07 1.66
N THR A 29 7.10 3.52 0.74
CA THR A 29 7.34 4.94 0.49
C THR A 29 6.07 5.64 0.03
N HIS A 30 5.20 4.95 -0.72
CA HIS A 30 3.94 5.51 -1.17
C HIS A 30 2.94 5.68 -0.01
N ALA A 31 2.87 4.73 0.92
CA ALA A 31 2.11 4.92 2.15
C ALA A 31 2.68 6.08 2.99
N THR A 32 4.01 6.17 3.11
CA THR A 32 4.71 7.24 3.83
C THR A 32 4.34 8.62 3.29
N VAL A 33 4.47 8.85 1.98
CA VAL A 33 4.12 10.14 1.36
C VAL A 33 2.61 10.45 1.48
N CYS A 34 1.74 9.44 1.46
CA CYS A 34 0.31 9.64 1.72
C CYS A 34 0.06 10.13 3.14
N PHE A 35 0.72 9.55 4.14
CA PHE A 35 0.58 9.99 5.53
C PHE A 35 1.16 11.37 5.77
N ASP A 36 2.34 11.67 5.22
CA ASP A 36 2.95 12.99 5.34
C ASP A 36 2.09 14.08 4.70
N TYR A 37 1.42 13.78 3.58
CA TYR A 37 0.40 14.67 3.01
C TYR A 37 -0.82 14.83 3.93
N MET A 38 -1.39 13.72 4.42
CA MET A 38 -2.56 13.76 5.31
C MET A 38 -2.27 14.46 6.65
N ASP A 39 -1.04 14.37 7.15
CA ASP A 39 -0.60 15.05 8.38
C ASP A 39 -0.40 16.57 8.14
N GLY A 40 -0.22 16.99 6.88
CA GLY A 40 -0.01 18.39 6.48
C GLY A 40 -1.26 19.14 6.00
N VAL A 41 -2.40 18.47 5.82
CA VAL A 41 -3.65 19.11 5.34
C VAL A 41 -4.69 19.27 6.46
N SER A 42 -5.70 20.09 6.20
CA SER A 42 -6.80 20.33 7.15
C SER A 42 -7.65 19.09 7.39
N GLN A 43 -8.36 19.04 8.53
CA GLN A 43 -9.32 17.96 8.81
C GLN A 43 -10.38 17.82 7.70
N ALA A 44 -10.93 18.94 7.22
CA ALA A 44 -11.94 18.93 6.16
C ALA A 44 -11.42 18.30 4.86
N GLU A 45 -10.16 18.56 4.50
CA GLU A 45 -9.53 17.95 3.33
C GLU A 45 -9.27 16.45 3.53
N ARG A 46 -8.88 16.03 4.74
CA ARG A 46 -8.76 14.60 5.08
C ARG A 46 -10.10 13.89 4.95
N ASP A 47 -11.17 14.46 5.47
CA ASP A 47 -12.51 13.88 5.43
C ASP A 47 -13.02 13.78 3.98
N GLU A 48 -12.79 14.80 3.15
CA GLU A 48 -13.13 14.78 1.72
C GLU A 48 -12.39 13.65 0.98
N LEU A 49 -11.09 13.48 1.26
CA LEU A 49 -10.27 12.40 0.70
C LEU A 49 -10.75 11.01 1.12
N LEU A 50 -11.12 10.83 2.39
CA LEU A 50 -11.65 9.56 2.87
C LEU A 50 -13.01 9.25 2.23
N ASP A 51 -13.90 10.23 2.09
CA ASP A 51 -15.20 10.05 1.44
C ASP A 51 -15.05 9.58 -0.02
N VAL A 52 -14.21 10.26 -0.81
CA VAL A 52 -13.99 9.86 -2.20
C VAL A 52 -13.29 8.50 -2.32
N ARG A 53 -12.34 8.17 -1.44
CA ARG A 53 -11.71 6.83 -1.41
C ARG A 53 -12.71 5.74 -1.05
N ALA A 54 -13.63 6.01 -0.13
CA ALA A 54 -14.71 5.10 0.20
C ALA A 54 -15.65 4.87 -0.99
N ARG A 55 -15.97 5.92 -1.77
CA ARG A 55 -16.76 5.79 -3.02
C ARG A 55 -16.05 4.93 -4.06
N VAL A 56 -14.77 5.20 -4.31
CA VAL A 56 -13.94 4.43 -5.25
C VAL A 56 -13.90 2.95 -4.83
N THR A 57 -13.67 2.68 -3.55
CA THR A 57 -13.63 1.33 -2.99
C THR A 57 -14.98 0.62 -3.11
N ALA A 58 -16.09 1.29 -2.78
CA ALA A 58 -17.43 0.72 -2.91
C ALA A 58 -17.78 0.34 -4.36
N LEU A 59 -17.42 1.19 -5.33
CA LEU A 59 -17.54 0.87 -6.76
C LEU A 59 -16.65 -0.32 -7.15
N GLY A 60 -15.44 -0.41 -6.58
CA GLY A 60 -14.48 -1.50 -6.81
C GLY A 60 -15.04 -2.88 -6.46
N PHE A 61 -15.89 -2.97 -5.43
CA PHE A 61 -16.55 -4.24 -5.07
C PHE A 61 -17.62 -4.70 -6.07
N THR A 62 -18.12 -3.83 -6.94
CA THR A 62 -19.21 -4.12 -7.90
C THR A 62 -18.75 -3.96 -9.35
N LEU A 63 -17.47 -4.27 -9.60
CA LEU A 63 -16.75 -3.96 -10.85
C LEU A 63 -17.51 -4.43 -12.10
N SER A 64 -18.05 -3.45 -12.81
CA SER A 64 -18.77 -3.53 -14.09
C SER A 64 -18.22 -2.42 -14.99
N PRO A 65 -18.48 -2.45 -16.32
CA PRO A 65 -18.04 -1.36 -17.20
C PRO A 65 -18.49 0.02 -16.72
N ALA A 66 -19.73 0.14 -16.22
CA ALA A 66 -20.28 1.39 -15.71
C ALA A 66 -19.60 1.84 -14.40
N THR A 67 -19.36 0.92 -13.46
CA THR A 67 -18.67 1.29 -12.20
C THR A 67 -17.20 1.59 -12.44
N ARG A 68 -16.55 0.96 -13.43
CA ARG A 68 -15.19 1.30 -13.86
C ARG A 68 -15.11 2.73 -14.40
N GLU A 69 -16.04 3.13 -15.26
CA GLU A 69 -16.11 4.51 -15.75
C GLU A 69 -16.34 5.49 -14.60
N GLY A 70 -17.24 5.16 -13.66
CA GLY A 70 -17.47 5.96 -12.46
C GLY A 70 -16.21 6.13 -11.60
N ILE A 71 -15.40 5.07 -11.43
CA ILE A 71 -14.11 5.15 -10.73
C ILE A 71 -13.15 6.09 -11.48
N LEU A 72 -13.00 5.92 -12.79
CA LEU A 72 -12.11 6.77 -13.60
C LEU A 72 -12.53 8.23 -13.54
N GLN A 73 -13.83 8.50 -13.64
CA GLN A 73 -14.37 9.85 -13.49
C GLN A 73 -14.01 10.44 -12.12
N LEU A 74 -14.32 9.74 -11.02
CA LEU A 74 -14.00 10.21 -9.66
C LEU A 74 -12.50 10.46 -9.47
N VAL A 75 -11.65 9.53 -9.91
CA VAL A 75 -10.19 9.63 -9.77
C VAL A 75 -9.61 10.78 -10.58
N ASN A 76 -10.23 11.14 -11.70
CA ASN A 76 -9.74 12.20 -12.58
C ASN A 76 -10.35 13.57 -12.31
N SER A 77 -11.54 13.66 -11.72
CA SER A 77 -12.26 14.93 -11.55
C SER A 77 -12.44 15.38 -10.09
N ASN A 78 -12.28 14.49 -9.10
CA ASN A 78 -12.47 14.88 -7.71
C ASN A 78 -11.33 15.82 -7.23
N PRO A 79 -11.64 17.03 -6.75
CA PRO A 79 -10.64 18.01 -6.34
C PRO A 79 -9.69 17.52 -5.25
N ALA A 80 -10.17 16.78 -4.25
CA ALA A 80 -9.34 16.23 -3.18
C ALA A 80 -8.27 15.28 -3.74
N LEU A 81 -8.65 14.34 -4.62
CA LEU A 81 -7.69 13.43 -5.25
C LEU A 81 -6.70 14.16 -6.17
N GLN A 82 -7.13 15.21 -6.87
CA GLN A 82 -6.25 16.04 -7.68
C GLN A 82 -5.22 16.78 -6.82
N ARG A 83 -5.65 17.45 -5.75
CA ARG A 83 -4.75 18.15 -4.82
C ARG A 83 -3.72 17.20 -4.21
N GLN A 84 -4.15 16.02 -3.78
CA GLN A 84 -3.23 14.98 -3.29
C GLN A 84 -2.20 14.59 -4.34
N ARG A 85 -2.63 14.29 -5.57
CA ARG A 85 -1.74 13.90 -6.66
C ARG A 85 -0.74 15.01 -6.99
N GLU A 86 -1.22 16.25 -7.08
CA GLU A 86 -0.36 17.41 -7.34
C GLU A 86 0.67 17.61 -6.24
N ALA A 87 0.27 17.47 -4.97
CA ALA A 87 1.17 17.55 -3.83
C ALA A 87 2.23 16.44 -3.84
N MET A 88 1.90 15.23 -4.30
CA MET A 88 2.87 14.13 -4.40
C MET A 88 3.82 14.28 -5.61
N LEU A 89 3.42 15.01 -6.65
CA LEU A 89 4.22 15.22 -7.85
C LEU A 89 5.08 16.49 -7.80
N ARG A 90 4.82 17.40 -6.85
CA ARG A 90 5.52 18.69 -6.73
C ARG A 90 5.89 19.00 -5.29
N GLY A 91 6.91 19.84 -5.13
CA GLY A 91 7.25 20.36 -3.80
C GLY A 91 7.89 19.33 -2.87
N PRO A 92 7.79 19.53 -1.54
CA PRO A 92 8.53 18.74 -0.55
C PRO A 92 8.24 17.23 -0.53
N LEU A 93 7.08 16.81 -1.02
CA LEU A 93 6.66 15.40 -1.03
C LEU A 93 7.12 14.65 -2.29
N ALA A 94 7.49 15.37 -3.34
CA ALA A 94 7.96 14.78 -4.60
C ALA A 94 9.45 14.47 -4.60
N MET A 95 10.19 15.01 -3.63
CA MET A 95 11.65 14.98 -3.58
C MET A 95 12.13 14.56 -2.20
N GLY A 96 13.31 13.93 -2.16
CA GLY A 96 13.96 13.49 -0.92
C GLY A 96 14.08 11.98 -0.84
N LEU A 97 15.11 11.50 -0.14
CA LEU A 97 15.40 10.08 -0.03
C LEU A 97 14.35 9.32 0.78
N ARG A 98 13.57 9.99 1.62
CA ARG A 98 12.47 9.38 2.38
C ARG A 98 11.40 8.75 1.51
N TYR A 99 11.14 9.36 0.35
CA TYR A 99 10.10 8.92 -0.59
C TYR A 99 10.66 8.08 -1.73
N GLN A 100 11.90 7.61 -1.60
CA GLN A 100 12.55 6.71 -2.54
C GLN A 100 12.64 5.32 -1.93
N SER A 101 12.47 4.28 -2.74
CA SER A 101 12.66 2.90 -2.25
C SER A 101 14.04 2.76 -1.63
N ILE A 102 14.16 1.93 -0.58
CA ILE A 102 15.41 1.84 0.17
C ILE A 102 16.59 1.40 -0.72
N ARG A 103 16.30 0.60 -1.75
CA ARG A 103 17.30 0.20 -2.77
C ARG A 103 17.74 1.38 -3.62
N MET A 104 16.79 2.20 -4.08
CA MET A 104 17.10 3.37 -4.91
C MET A 104 17.86 4.43 -4.11
N ALA A 105 17.40 4.73 -2.89
CA ALA A 105 18.05 5.70 -2.02
C ALA A 105 19.52 5.32 -1.77
N LYS A 106 19.81 4.04 -1.48
CA LYS A 106 21.18 3.56 -1.33
C LYS A 106 21.99 3.59 -2.64
N ALA A 107 21.37 3.29 -3.77
CA ALA A 107 22.04 3.36 -5.07
C ALA A 107 22.47 4.80 -5.39
N VAL A 108 21.59 5.76 -5.18
CA VAL A 108 21.88 7.20 -5.34
C VAL A 108 23.03 7.63 -4.42
N LEU A 109 23.00 7.24 -3.15
CA LEU A 109 24.03 7.61 -2.17
C LEU A 109 25.40 6.97 -2.44
N LYS A 110 25.45 5.84 -3.16
CA LYS A 110 26.70 5.15 -3.51
C LYS A 110 27.37 5.74 -4.76
N ASP A 111 26.61 6.40 -5.63
CA ASP A 111 27.10 6.96 -6.88
C ASP A 111 27.43 8.45 -6.75
N ALA A 112 28.72 8.81 -6.86
CA ALA A 112 29.19 10.19 -6.68
C ALA A 112 28.54 11.17 -7.68
N GLN A 113 28.27 10.72 -8.91
CA GLN A 113 27.60 11.54 -9.92
C GLN A 113 26.14 11.81 -9.53
N SER A 114 25.40 10.79 -9.08
CA SER A 114 24.05 10.93 -8.56
C SER A 114 23.99 11.86 -7.36
N VAL A 115 24.95 11.77 -6.42
CA VAL A 115 25.05 12.68 -5.27
C VAL A 115 25.28 14.12 -5.73
N ALA A 116 26.20 14.36 -6.67
CA ALA A 116 26.47 15.70 -7.19
C ALA A 116 25.24 16.29 -7.90
N MET A 117 24.56 15.50 -8.74
CA MET A 117 23.33 15.91 -9.43
C MET A 117 22.20 16.22 -8.44
N MET A 118 22.07 15.41 -7.39
CA MET A 118 21.11 15.63 -6.32
C MET A 118 21.41 16.93 -5.56
N GLN A 119 22.67 17.22 -5.23
CA GLN A 119 23.08 18.48 -4.59
C GLN A 119 22.79 19.69 -5.48
N GLN A 120 23.12 19.61 -6.78
CA GLN A 120 22.84 20.66 -7.75
C GLN A 120 21.33 20.95 -7.85
N THR A 121 20.52 19.89 -7.95
CA THR A 121 19.06 20.01 -8.02
C THR A 121 18.51 20.70 -6.77
N ARG A 122 19.01 20.31 -5.59
CA ARG A 122 18.59 20.85 -4.29
C ARG A 122 18.94 22.32 -4.08
N ALA A 123 20.08 22.77 -4.60
CA ALA A 123 20.49 24.16 -4.50
C ALA A 123 19.49 25.14 -5.14
N GLY A 124 18.67 24.67 -6.09
CA GLY A 124 17.63 25.46 -6.75
C GLY A 124 16.23 25.34 -6.15
N LEU A 125 16.02 24.53 -5.10
CA LEU A 125 14.69 24.30 -4.53
C LEU A 125 14.32 25.38 -3.51
N GLY A 126 13.06 25.81 -3.53
CA GLY A 126 12.49 26.70 -2.52
C GLY A 126 12.08 25.98 -1.22
N TYR A 127 12.51 24.74 -1.02
CA TYR A 127 12.20 23.90 0.13
C TYR A 127 13.31 22.89 0.37
N VAL A 128 13.35 22.31 1.58
CA VAL A 128 14.32 21.29 1.96
C VAL A 128 13.68 19.90 1.75
N PRO A 129 14.22 19.06 0.85
CA PRO A 129 13.74 17.68 0.69
C PRO A 129 13.97 16.85 1.95
N ARG A 130 13.10 15.87 2.20
CA ARG A 130 13.22 14.97 3.35
C ARG A 130 14.06 13.75 3.02
N ASP A 131 15.22 13.66 3.67
CA ASP A 131 16.18 12.57 3.47
C ASP A 131 16.25 11.59 4.65
N ASP A 132 15.59 11.92 5.74
CA ASP A 132 15.48 11.05 6.90
C ASP A 132 14.68 9.78 6.54
N ALA A 133 15.11 8.65 7.06
CA ALA A 133 14.32 7.43 6.96
C ALA A 133 13.01 7.58 7.77
N PRO A 134 11.91 6.96 7.34
CA PRO A 134 10.67 6.95 8.10
C PRO A 134 10.82 6.16 9.40
N VAL A 135 11.22 6.84 10.48
CA VAL A 135 11.51 6.26 11.81
C VAL A 135 10.43 5.30 12.34
N PRO A 136 9.11 5.49 12.09
CA PRO A 136 8.12 4.48 12.48
C PRO A 136 8.34 3.09 11.86
N LEU A 137 9.11 3.00 10.76
CA LEU A 137 9.37 1.77 10.01
C LEU A 137 10.77 1.20 10.25
N VAL A 138 11.74 2.01 10.68
CA VAL A 138 13.16 1.60 10.78
C VAL A 138 13.83 2.16 12.03
N ASN A 139 14.84 1.46 12.53
CA ASN A 139 15.50 1.80 13.79
C ASN A 139 16.59 2.88 13.67
N ASP A 140 16.93 3.33 12.46
CA ASP A 140 17.92 4.38 12.21
C ASP A 140 17.39 5.37 11.17
N SER A 141 17.53 6.67 11.45
CA SER A 141 17.14 7.74 10.52
C SER A 141 18.13 7.91 9.36
N ASP A 142 19.36 7.42 9.51
CA ASP A 142 20.40 7.47 8.49
C ASP A 142 20.25 6.30 7.50
N VAL A 143 19.73 6.62 6.31
CA VAL A 143 19.51 5.68 5.20
C VAL A 143 20.78 4.91 4.80
N THR A 144 21.97 5.47 5.02
CA THR A 144 23.23 4.79 4.68
C THR A 144 23.46 3.53 5.51
N ARG A 145 22.91 3.48 6.73
CA ARG A 145 23.09 2.39 7.70
C ARG A 145 22.06 1.28 7.60
N LEU A 146 21.00 1.48 6.81
CA LEU A 146 19.92 0.50 6.64
C LEU A 146 20.28 -0.56 5.61
N HIS A 147 19.90 -1.82 5.84
CA HIS A 147 20.18 -2.92 4.90
C HIS A 147 18.88 -3.38 4.22
N PRO A 148 18.69 -3.25 2.89
CA PRO A 148 17.49 -3.72 2.24
C PRO A 148 17.33 -5.24 2.37
N ALA A 149 16.17 -5.71 2.85
CA ALA A 149 15.85 -7.13 2.88
C ALA A 149 15.84 -7.74 1.46
N LYS A 150 16.42 -8.93 1.33
CA LYS A 150 16.54 -9.64 0.03
C LYS A 150 15.38 -10.61 -0.18
N ALA A 151 15.03 -10.85 -1.44
CA ALA A 151 13.93 -11.75 -1.80
C ALA A 151 14.00 -13.16 -1.14
N PRO A 152 15.16 -13.84 -1.02
CA PRO A 152 15.24 -15.13 -0.33
C PRO A 152 14.85 -15.06 1.16
N GLN A 153 15.24 -13.98 1.85
CA GLN A 153 14.88 -13.73 3.24
C GLN A 153 13.37 -13.53 3.38
N LEU A 154 12.78 -12.67 2.54
CA LEU A 154 11.34 -12.42 2.56
C LEU A 154 10.53 -13.68 2.26
N LYS A 155 10.95 -14.50 1.28
CA LYS A 155 10.31 -15.79 0.97
C LYS A 155 10.32 -16.75 2.17
N LYS A 156 11.44 -16.80 2.92
CA LYS A 156 11.58 -17.64 4.11
C LYS A 156 10.62 -17.22 5.23
N LEU A 157 10.28 -15.93 5.34
CA LEU A 157 9.33 -15.40 6.32
C LEU A 157 7.88 -15.56 5.86
N VAL A 158 7.57 -15.19 4.62
CA VAL A 158 6.21 -15.15 4.08
C VAL A 158 5.62 -16.55 3.90
N LYS A 159 6.42 -17.52 3.41
CA LYS A 159 5.93 -18.88 3.14
C LYS A 159 5.30 -19.56 4.36
N PRO A 160 6.01 -19.75 5.50
CA PRO A 160 5.42 -20.41 6.66
C PRO A 160 4.25 -19.61 7.23
N LEU A 161 4.31 -18.27 7.19
CA LEU A 161 3.24 -17.40 7.65
C LEU A 161 1.94 -17.61 6.86
N LEU A 162 2.00 -17.58 5.53
CA LEU A 162 0.81 -17.77 4.69
C LEU A 162 0.31 -19.21 4.68
N GLN A 163 1.22 -20.20 4.73
CA GLN A 163 0.83 -21.61 4.88
C GLN A 163 0.11 -21.85 6.21
N GLY A 164 0.60 -21.28 7.31
CA GLY A 164 -0.04 -21.39 8.62
C GLY A 164 -1.36 -20.64 8.72
N LEU A 165 -1.44 -19.42 8.16
CA LEU A 165 -2.65 -18.59 8.20
C LEU A 165 -3.81 -19.18 7.39
N LEU A 166 -3.51 -19.70 6.19
CA LEU A 166 -4.51 -20.05 5.19
C LEU A 166 -4.68 -21.56 4.99
N ASN A 167 -3.86 -22.37 5.67
CA ASN A 167 -3.63 -23.78 5.33
C ASN A 167 -3.31 -23.95 3.82
N ALA A 168 -2.54 -23.01 3.27
CA ALA A 168 -2.43 -22.84 1.83
C ALA A 168 -1.42 -23.78 1.16
N LYS A 169 -1.69 -24.11 -0.10
CA LYS A 169 -0.71 -24.71 -1.01
C LYS A 169 0.01 -23.62 -1.79
N GLU A 170 1.33 -23.76 -1.89
CA GLU A 170 2.18 -22.86 -2.68
C GLU A 170 2.23 -23.32 -4.14
N GLU A 171 2.02 -22.39 -5.06
CA GLU A 171 2.14 -22.59 -6.50
C GLU A 171 3.07 -21.51 -7.09
N LYS A 172 4.09 -21.94 -7.84
CA LYS A 172 5.00 -21.01 -8.53
C LYS A 172 4.37 -20.57 -9.85
N MET A 173 4.14 -19.28 -10.00
CA MET A 173 3.57 -18.67 -11.21
C MET A 173 4.69 -18.17 -12.15
N PRO A 174 4.37 -17.90 -13.43
CA PRO A 174 5.26 -17.16 -14.33
C PRO A 174 5.72 -15.83 -13.73
N GLY A 175 6.91 -15.36 -14.11
CA GLY A 175 7.46 -14.10 -13.61
C GLY A 175 8.01 -14.14 -12.17
N GLY A 176 8.06 -15.31 -11.53
CA GLY A 176 8.62 -15.46 -10.18
C GLY A 176 7.68 -15.09 -9.03
N THR A 177 6.42 -14.78 -9.37
CA THR A 177 5.31 -14.65 -8.41
C THR A 177 5.01 -16.00 -7.76
N ILE A 178 4.68 -15.98 -6.48
CA ILE A 178 4.25 -17.15 -5.72
C ILE A 178 2.77 -16.97 -5.36
N LYS A 179 1.95 -17.97 -5.63
CA LYS A 179 0.53 -18.00 -5.30
C LYS A 179 0.29 -18.95 -4.14
N TYR A 180 -0.55 -18.54 -3.19
CA TYR A 180 -0.96 -19.29 -2.02
C TYR A 180 -2.47 -19.46 -2.07
N ASP A 181 -2.94 -20.68 -2.33
CA ASP A 181 -4.36 -21.01 -2.39
C ASP A 181 -4.82 -21.60 -1.07
N GLY A 182 -5.81 -20.99 -0.43
CA GLY A 182 -6.32 -21.47 0.85
C GLY A 182 -7.65 -20.84 1.23
N ALA A 183 -7.95 -20.86 2.53
CA ALA A 183 -9.14 -20.25 3.08
C ALA A 183 -8.83 -19.54 4.40
N LEU A 184 -9.54 -18.45 4.66
CA LEU A 184 -9.48 -17.72 5.92
C LEU A 184 -10.91 -17.54 6.43
N GLU A 185 -11.19 -18.03 7.64
CA GLU A 185 -12.52 -17.93 8.27
C GLU A 185 -13.64 -18.47 7.35
N GLY A 186 -13.37 -19.60 6.69
CA GLY A 186 -14.30 -20.23 5.73
C GLY A 186 -14.40 -19.53 4.38
N THR A 187 -13.70 -18.42 4.16
CA THR A 187 -13.68 -17.70 2.88
C THR A 187 -12.52 -18.19 2.02
N PRO A 188 -12.77 -18.83 0.85
CA PRO A 188 -11.70 -19.20 -0.07
C PRO A 188 -11.03 -17.95 -0.63
N LEU A 189 -9.70 -17.96 -0.73
CA LEU A 189 -8.93 -16.89 -1.34
C LEU A 189 -7.60 -17.37 -1.91
N HIS A 190 -7.04 -16.53 -2.77
CA HIS A 190 -5.69 -16.70 -3.30
C HIS A 190 -4.88 -15.44 -2.94
N VAL A 191 -3.72 -15.63 -2.34
CA VAL A 191 -2.74 -14.56 -2.09
C VAL A 191 -1.59 -14.74 -3.05
N ARG A 192 -1.29 -13.71 -3.86
CA ARG A 192 -0.11 -13.68 -4.72
C ARG A 192 0.93 -12.78 -4.09
N VAL A 193 2.18 -13.22 -4.11
CA VAL A 193 3.32 -12.44 -3.65
C VAL A 193 4.39 -12.42 -4.72
N ASP A 194 4.72 -11.22 -5.19
CA ASP A 194 5.79 -10.96 -6.14
C ASP A 194 7.01 -10.36 -5.43
N TYR A 195 8.19 -10.86 -5.78
CA TYR A 195 9.49 -10.43 -5.25
C TYR A 195 10.45 -9.97 -6.37
N ALA A 196 10.00 -10.01 -7.63
CA ALA A 196 10.80 -9.74 -8.83
C ALA A 196 10.63 -8.32 -9.36
N ALA A 197 9.68 -7.56 -8.82
CA ALA A 197 9.49 -6.16 -9.19
C ALA A 197 10.78 -5.34 -8.97
N ARG A 198 11.11 -4.49 -9.95
CA ARG A 198 12.35 -3.72 -9.97
C ARG A 198 12.42 -2.72 -8.82
N ASP A 199 11.34 -1.99 -8.61
CA ASP A 199 11.32 -0.78 -7.78
C ASP A 199 10.83 -1.05 -6.35
N VAL A 200 10.31 -2.24 -6.08
CA VAL A 200 9.84 -2.66 -4.76
C VAL A 200 10.45 -3.99 -4.34
N GLN A 201 10.38 -4.32 -3.06
CA GLN A 201 10.92 -5.56 -2.51
C GLN A 201 9.90 -6.68 -2.48
N MET A 202 8.63 -6.33 -2.28
CA MET A 202 7.52 -7.27 -2.25
C MET A 202 6.24 -6.58 -2.69
N ILE A 203 5.40 -7.28 -3.47
CA ILE A 203 4.02 -6.91 -3.72
C ILE A 203 3.16 -8.09 -3.26
N TYR A 204 2.16 -7.86 -2.44
CA TYR A 204 1.13 -8.86 -2.19
C TYR A 204 -0.20 -8.39 -2.76
N ALA A 205 -1.02 -9.34 -3.19
CA ALA A 205 -2.34 -9.06 -3.74
C ALA A 205 -3.27 -10.24 -3.52
N MET A 206 -4.53 -9.97 -3.22
CA MET A 206 -5.54 -10.99 -2.93
C MET A 206 -6.60 -11.05 -4.01
N SER A 207 -7.03 -12.27 -4.29
CA SER A 207 -8.23 -12.54 -5.09
C SER A 207 -9.15 -13.42 -4.26
N ILE A 208 -10.40 -12.98 -4.07
CA ILE A 208 -11.43 -13.75 -3.38
C ILE A 208 -12.46 -14.15 -4.44
N PRO A 209 -12.50 -15.43 -4.87
CA PRO A 209 -13.48 -15.88 -5.84
C PRO A 209 -14.90 -15.72 -5.29
N ASP A 210 -15.80 -15.18 -6.11
CA ASP A 210 -17.22 -15.15 -5.85
C ASP A 210 -17.96 -15.89 -6.98
N PRO A 211 -18.50 -17.09 -6.72
CA PRO A 211 -19.26 -17.85 -7.71
C PRO A 211 -20.44 -17.08 -8.29
N GLN A 212 -21.05 -16.17 -7.51
CA GLN A 212 -22.19 -15.36 -7.94
C GLN A 212 -21.76 -14.08 -8.65
N ARG A 213 -20.46 -13.75 -8.64
CA ARG A 213 -19.88 -12.52 -9.21
C ARG A 213 -20.56 -11.23 -8.73
N LYS A 214 -21.06 -11.23 -7.49
CA LYS A 214 -21.72 -10.07 -6.88
C LYS A 214 -20.71 -9.15 -6.19
N VAL A 215 -19.65 -9.73 -5.62
CA VAL A 215 -18.57 -9.00 -4.95
C VAL A 215 -17.24 -9.33 -5.60
N VAL A 216 -16.53 -8.29 -6.02
CA VAL A 216 -15.25 -8.39 -6.72
C VAL A 216 -14.12 -8.01 -5.78
N VAL A 217 -13.21 -8.95 -5.54
CA VAL A 217 -11.88 -8.69 -4.97
C VAL A 217 -10.87 -9.42 -5.84
N ILE A 218 -10.13 -8.68 -6.66
CA ILE A 218 -9.18 -9.23 -7.62
C ILE A 218 -7.91 -8.39 -7.59
N GLY A 219 -6.81 -9.02 -7.18
CA GLY A 219 -5.51 -8.36 -7.18
C GLY A 219 -5.45 -7.19 -6.20
N THR A 220 -6.16 -7.27 -5.07
CA THR A 220 -6.31 -6.17 -4.11
C THR A 220 -5.47 -6.41 -2.87
N ALA A 221 -4.75 -5.38 -2.41
CA ALA A 221 -4.15 -5.30 -1.09
C ALA A 221 -4.94 -4.32 -0.22
N TYR A 222 -4.80 -4.40 1.11
CA TYR A 222 -5.56 -3.55 2.03
C TYR A 222 -5.34 -2.05 1.78
N GLU A 223 -4.10 -1.68 1.44
CA GLU A 223 -3.64 -0.33 1.12
C GLU A 223 -4.39 0.33 -0.04
N TYR A 224 -4.91 -0.48 -0.99
CA TYR A 224 -5.67 0.05 -2.12
C TYR A 224 -6.97 0.72 -1.70
N PHE A 225 -7.59 0.29 -0.59
CA PHE A 225 -8.80 0.94 -0.07
C PHE A 225 -8.53 2.38 0.37
N PHE A 226 -7.29 2.67 0.73
CA PHE A 226 -6.82 4.00 1.13
C PHE A 226 -6.07 4.70 0.01
N GLY A 227 -6.13 4.22 -1.23
CA GLY A 227 -5.45 4.84 -2.37
C GLY A 227 -3.92 4.90 -2.24
N MET A 228 -3.32 4.08 -1.37
CA MET A 228 -1.87 4.04 -1.11
C MET A 228 -1.12 3.09 -2.03
N GLY A 229 -1.77 2.62 -3.10
CA GLY A 229 -1.22 1.66 -4.06
C GLY A 229 -0.83 0.33 -3.42
N GLY A 230 -0.01 -0.43 -4.15
CA GLY A 230 0.59 -1.67 -3.66
C GLY A 230 2.11 -1.62 -3.85
N GLY A 231 2.84 -2.36 -3.01
CA GLY A 231 4.29 -2.47 -3.10
C GLY A 231 4.99 -2.00 -1.83
N TRP A 232 5.77 -2.91 -1.27
CA TRP A 232 6.58 -2.70 -0.09
C TRP A 232 8.04 -2.59 -0.54
N ASP A 233 8.61 -1.42 -0.34
CA ASP A 233 9.89 -0.99 -0.90
C ASP A 233 10.82 -0.37 0.16
N TYR A 234 10.40 -0.45 1.42
CA TYR A 234 11.15 0.02 2.59
C TYR A 234 11.30 -1.08 3.66
N ILE A 235 11.49 -2.32 3.23
CA ILE A 235 11.76 -3.45 4.11
C ILE A 235 13.28 -3.56 4.32
N THR A 236 13.72 -3.48 5.55
CA THR A 236 15.11 -3.65 5.95
C THR A 236 15.34 -5.03 6.54
N GLU A 237 16.58 -5.50 6.60
CA GLU A 237 16.91 -6.78 7.25
C GLU A 237 16.46 -6.75 8.72
N GLU A 238 16.53 -5.58 9.35
CA GLU A 238 16.18 -5.31 10.74
C GLU A 238 14.66 -5.28 11.00
N ASN A 239 13.84 -4.83 10.03
CA ASN A 239 12.38 -4.77 10.18
C ASN A 239 11.62 -5.89 9.47
N ALA A 240 12.30 -6.77 8.73
CA ALA A 240 11.66 -7.75 7.84
C ALA A 240 10.61 -8.61 8.53
N GLU A 241 10.89 -9.10 9.74
CA GLU A 241 9.95 -9.92 10.51
C GLU A 241 8.72 -9.13 10.94
N ALA A 242 8.90 -7.91 11.47
CA ALA A 242 7.81 -7.04 11.88
C ALA A 242 6.93 -6.64 10.69
N SER A 243 7.54 -6.30 9.56
CA SER A 243 6.85 -5.98 8.31
C SER A 243 6.05 -7.16 7.77
N VAL A 244 6.68 -8.32 7.58
CA VAL A 244 5.99 -9.54 7.08
C VAL A 244 4.91 -10.00 8.06
N GLY A 245 5.13 -9.81 9.36
CA GLY A 245 4.17 -10.07 10.43
C GLY A 245 2.88 -9.24 10.35
N LEU A 246 2.82 -8.19 9.52
CA LEU A 246 1.59 -7.42 9.25
C LEU A 246 0.62 -8.16 8.32
N LEU A 247 1.13 -9.02 7.43
CA LEU A 247 0.31 -9.67 6.40
C LEU A 247 -0.94 -10.35 6.94
N PRO A 248 -0.90 -11.11 8.06
CA PRO A 248 -2.11 -11.76 8.58
C PRO A 248 -3.21 -10.77 8.93
N GLU A 249 -2.88 -9.63 9.51
CA GLU A 249 -3.85 -8.62 9.88
C GLU A 249 -4.42 -7.92 8.63
N LEU A 250 -3.56 -7.53 7.69
CA LEU A 250 -3.97 -6.92 6.42
C LEU A 250 -4.90 -7.85 5.62
N ILE A 251 -4.56 -9.13 5.52
CA ILE A 251 -5.37 -10.15 4.83
C ILE A 251 -6.73 -10.30 5.51
N ARG A 252 -6.75 -10.42 6.85
CA ARG A 252 -8.01 -10.50 7.62
C ARG A 252 -8.89 -9.28 7.36
N ARG A 253 -8.34 -8.06 7.40
CA ARG A 253 -9.11 -6.83 7.17
C ARG A 253 -9.82 -6.82 5.82
N VAL A 254 -9.15 -7.28 4.75
CA VAL A 254 -9.79 -7.38 3.43
C VAL A 254 -10.86 -8.47 3.40
N VAL A 255 -10.61 -9.64 3.98
CA VAL A 255 -11.60 -10.73 4.05
C VAL A 255 -12.84 -10.30 4.82
N THR A 256 -12.67 -9.67 5.99
CA THR A 256 -13.77 -9.12 6.79
C THR A 256 -14.57 -8.11 5.98
N LEU A 257 -13.93 -7.07 5.44
CA LEU A 257 -14.63 -6.04 4.67
C LEU A 257 -15.37 -6.62 3.47
N ARG A 258 -14.74 -7.54 2.72
CA ARG A 258 -15.38 -8.24 1.59
C ARG A 258 -16.62 -9.01 2.05
N ASN A 259 -16.53 -9.74 3.15
CA ASN A 259 -17.65 -10.55 3.65
C ASN A 259 -18.80 -9.67 4.15
N ASP A 260 -18.48 -8.52 4.75
CA ASP A 260 -19.48 -7.53 5.16
C ASP A 260 -20.20 -6.96 3.94
N VAL A 261 -19.48 -6.65 2.87
CA VAL A 261 -20.07 -6.25 1.58
C VAL A 261 -20.93 -7.37 0.98
N ALA A 262 -20.46 -8.63 1.04
CA ALA A 262 -21.21 -9.78 0.51
C ALA A 262 -22.55 -10.00 1.21
N ARG A 263 -22.68 -9.59 2.48
CA ARG A 263 -23.96 -9.65 3.22
C ARG A 263 -24.97 -8.59 2.77
N LEU A 264 -24.55 -7.59 2.00
CA LEU A 264 -25.40 -6.50 1.50
C LEU A 264 -25.92 -6.73 0.07
N VAL A 265 -25.54 -7.83 -0.60
CA VAL A 265 -25.80 -8.07 -2.04
C VAL A 265 -26.42 -9.44 -2.37
#